data_AF-K4BR29-F1
#
_entry.id   AF-K4BR29-F1
#
_cell.length_a   1.000
_cell.length_b   1.000
_cell.length_c   1.000
_cell.angle_alpha   90.00
_cell.angle_beta   90.00
_cell.angle_gamma   90.00
#
_symmetry.space_group_name_H-M   'P 1'
#
loop_
_entity.id
_entity.type
_entity.pdbx_description
1 polymer ?
#
loop_
_entity_poly.entity_id
_entity_poly.type
_entity_poly.pdbx_seq_one_letter_code
_entity_poly.pdbx_strand_id
1 'polypeptide(L)'
;MFDISKSYSLNNISSLALSHCRVGMKLRFEGVIEKLPHLFPNSITMMLIWKSRLTEDLMLILGMLSNLKNLDLISSYAGKEIMCNDNSFSQLEFLQLEDPRNLERWYLGTSVMSLIKGLGIHYCPNLKEIPERTKDVELLKRNYMW
;
A
#
# COMPACT_ATOMS: atom_id res chain seq x y z
N MET A 1 4.01 26.97 -2.55
CA MET A 1 3.62 26.32 -1.29
C MET A 1 2.52 25.33 -1.65
N PHE A 2 2.82 24.04 -1.74
CA PHE A 2 1.84 23.03 -2.13
C PHE A 2 1.19 22.48 -0.86
N ASP A 3 -0.12 22.64 -0.80
CA ASP A 3 -0.96 22.21 0.31
C ASP A 3 -0.96 20.68 0.42
N ILE A 4 -0.52 20.18 1.57
CA ILE A 4 -0.27 18.77 1.88
C ILE A 4 -1.59 18.03 2.22
N SER A 5 -2.74 18.69 2.06
CA SER A 5 -4.07 18.16 2.38
C SER A 5 -4.90 17.68 1.19
N LYS A 6 -4.41 17.78 -0.06
CA LYS A 6 -5.22 17.36 -1.22
C LYS A 6 -5.31 15.84 -1.37
N SER A 7 -6.46 15.28 -0.97
CA SER A 7 -6.94 13.99 -1.45
C SER A 7 -7.32 14.10 -2.92
N TYR A 8 -6.57 13.46 -3.81
CA TYR A 8 -6.89 13.43 -5.23
C TYR A 8 -7.78 12.22 -5.54
N SER A 9 -9.04 12.47 -5.92
CA SER A 9 -9.90 11.46 -6.55
C SER A 9 -9.30 11.06 -7.91
N LEU A 10 -9.48 9.80 -8.33
CA LEU A 10 -8.92 9.18 -9.56
C LEU A 10 -9.07 10.05 -10.83
N ASN A 11 -10.09 10.90 -10.86
CA ASN A 11 -10.40 11.80 -11.98
C ASN A 11 -9.35 12.91 -12.24
N ASN A 12 -8.30 13.02 -11.40
CA ASN A 12 -7.33 14.11 -11.50
C ASN A 12 -5.86 13.65 -11.57
N ILE A 13 -5.60 12.35 -11.74
CA ILE A 13 -4.22 11.82 -11.75
C ILE A 13 -3.53 12.05 -13.11
N SER A 14 -4.30 12.10 -14.20
CA SER A 14 -3.78 12.32 -15.56
C SER A 14 -3.25 13.74 -15.80
N SER A 15 -3.52 14.70 -14.93
CA SER A 15 -3.06 16.10 -15.07
C SER A 15 -1.75 16.40 -14.31
N LEU A 16 -1.21 15.46 -13.53
CA LEU A 16 -0.03 15.67 -12.70
C LEU A 16 1.27 15.36 -13.44
N ALA A 17 1.55 16.12 -14.51
CA ALA A 17 2.92 16.29 -14.96
C ALA A 17 3.66 17.16 -13.92
N LEU A 18 4.38 16.52 -12.99
CA LEU A 18 5.22 17.23 -12.02
C LEU A 18 6.68 16.85 -12.23
N SER A 19 7.30 17.50 -13.21
CA SER A 19 8.75 17.63 -13.28
C SER A 19 9.23 18.36 -12.01
N HIS A 20 10.18 17.72 -11.29
CA HIS A 20 11.01 18.33 -10.24
C HIS A 20 10.35 18.68 -8.89
N CYS A 21 9.44 17.84 -8.36
CA CYS A 21 9.04 17.94 -6.95
C CYS A 21 9.85 16.95 -6.08
N ARG A 22 10.72 17.47 -5.19
CA ARG A 22 11.52 16.68 -4.20
C ARG A 22 10.77 16.33 -2.91
N VAL A 23 9.52 16.77 -2.78
CA VAL A 23 8.68 16.47 -1.61
C VAL A 23 7.87 15.22 -1.95
N GLY A 24 7.99 14.19 -1.10
CA GLY A 24 7.24 12.94 -1.26
C GLY A 24 5.73 13.20 -1.32
N MET A 25 5.05 12.59 -2.30
CA MET A 25 3.61 12.76 -2.49
C MET A 25 2.83 11.73 -1.68
N LYS A 26 1.80 12.21 -0.99
CA LYS A 26 0.78 11.38 -0.34
C LYS A 26 -0.44 11.29 -1.24
N LEU A 27 -0.89 10.08 -1.53
CA LEU A 27 -2.14 9.82 -2.25
C LEU A 27 -3.15 9.14 -1.34
N ARG A 28 -4.40 9.60 -1.38
CA ARG A 28 -5.54 8.99 -0.70
C ARG A 28 -6.55 8.55 -1.75
N PHE A 29 -6.87 7.26 -1.76
CA PHE A 29 -7.95 6.70 -2.54
C PHE A 29 -9.08 6.27 -1.62
N GLU A 30 -10.32 6.63 -1.97
CA GLU A 30 -11.52 6.17 -1.27
C GLU A 30 -12.50 5.59 -2.29
N GLY A 31 -13.10 4.44 -1.96
CA GLY A 31 -14.07 3.76 -2.80
C GLY A 31 -13.46 2.73 -3.75
N VAL A 32 -14.30 2.16 -4.62
CA VAL A 32 -13.91 1.06 -5.51
C VAL A 32 -12.89 1.55 -6.54
N ILE A 33 -11.71 0.92 -6.52
CA ILE A 33 -10.69 1.09 -7.56
C ILE A 33 -10.76 -0.12 -8.48
N GLU A 34 -11.34 0.04 -9.66
CA GLU A 34 -11.39 -1.04 -10.66
C GLU A 34 -10.10 -1.12 -11.48
N LYS A 35 -9.40 0.02 -11.64
CA LYS A 35 -8.14 0.13 -12.38
C LYS A 35 -7.25 1.16 -11.70
N LEU A 36 -5.99 0.79 -11.48
CA LEU A 36 -4.95 1.75 -11.15
C LEU A 36 -4.44 2.41 -12.44
N PRO A 37 -4.07 3.69 -12.44
CA PRO A 37 -3.44 4.32 -13.60
C PRO A 37 -2.17 3.55 -13.99
N HIS A 38 -1.96 3.37 -15.30
CA HIS A 38 -0.80 2.64 -15.84
C HIS A 38 0.54 3.28 -15.48
N LEU A 39 0.55 4.57 -15.14
CA LEU A 39 1.73 5.32 -14.74
C LEU A 39 1.40 6.10 -13.48
N PHE A 40 2.01 5.68 -12.39
CA PHE A 40 2.09 6.46 -11.17
C PHE A 40 3.33 7.35 -11.22
N PRO A 41 3.24 8.63 -10.80
CA PRO A 41 4.42 9.45 -10.58
C PRO A 41 5.39 8.78 -9.62
N ASN A 42 6.68 8.71 -9.98
CA ASN A 42 7.73 8.21 -9.10
C ASN A 42 7.87 9.06 -7.81
N SER A 43 7.23 10.23 -7.71
CA SER A 43 7.24 11.07 -6.51
C SER A 43 6.34 10.53 -5.38
N ILE A 44 5.54 9.49 -5.59
CA ILE A 44 4.63 8.96 -4.56
C ILE A 44 5.43 8.17 -3.52
N THR A 45 5.33 8.62 -2.27
CA THR A 45 6.00 7.99 -1.12
C THR A 45 5.01 7.43 -0.11
N MET A 46 3.75 7.89 -0.11
CA MET A 46 2.71 7.39 0.79
C MET A 46 1.41 7.17 0.03
N MET A 47 0.76 6.02 0.26
CA MET A 47 -0.57 5.71 -0.24
C MET A 47 -1.47 5.28 0.92
N LEU A 48 -2.67 5.86 0.99
CA LEU A 48 -3.76 5.39 1.83
C LEU A 48 -4.92 4.99 0.92
N ILE A 49 -5.35 3.74 1.00
CA ILE A 49 -6.44 3.19 0.21
C ILE A 49 -7.52 2.69 1.16
N TRP A 50 -8.68 3.34 1.09
CA TRP A 50 -9.81 3.09 1.98
C TRP A 50 -11.04 2.63 1.20
N LYS A 51 -11.76 1.62 1.73
CA LYS A 51 -13.04 1.13 1.15
C LYS A 51 -12.96 0.79 -0.34
N SER A 52 -11.85 0.19 -0.75
CA SER A 52 -11.64 -0.28 -2.11
C SER A 52 -11.86 -1.79 -2.24
N ARG A 53 -11.63 -2.32 -3.44
CA ARG A 53 -11.71 -3.75 -3.77
C ARG A 53 -10.46 -4.18 -4.51
N LEU A 54 -9.29 -3.87 -3.94
CA LEU A 54 -8.01 -4.27 -4.50
C LEU A 54 -7.95 -5.80 -4.63
N THR A 55 -7.64 -6.26 -5.83
CA THR A 55 -7.39 -7.67 -6.17
C THR A 55 -5.90 -8.00 -6.03
N GLU A 56 -5.54 -9.27 -6.18
CA GLU A 56 -4.13 -9.69 -6.18
C GLU A 56 -3.29 -8.93 -7.22
N ASP A 57 -3.81 -8.75 -8.44
CA ASP A 57 -3.12 -8.04 -9.53
C ASP A 57 -2.81 -6.58 -9.19
N LEU A 58 -3.75 -5.89 -8.52
CA LEU A 58 -3.52 -4.50 -8.12
C LEU A 58 -2.47 -4.37 -7.01
N MET A 59 -2.35 -5.39 -6.14
CA MET A 59 -1.29 -5.42 -5.14
C MET A 59 0.10 -5.54 -5.77
N LEU A 60 0.23 -6.30 -6.87
CA LEU A 60 1.47 -6.39 -7.64
C LEU A 60 1.86 -5.03 -8.24
N ILE A 61 0.89 -4.30 -8.80
CA ILE A 61 1.13 -2.97 -9.37
C ILE A 61 1.59 -1.98 -8.28
N LEU A 62 0.99 -2.02 -7.10
CA LEU A 62 1.45 -1.21 -5.96
C LEU A 62 2.88 -1.58 -5.55
N GLY A 63 3.24 -2.86 -5.65
CA GLY A 63 4.59 -3.35 -5.40
C GLY A 63 5.66 -2.80 -6.35
N MET A 64 5.28 -2.39 -7.56
CA MET A 64 6.21 -1.83 -8.56
C MET A 64 6.56 -0.36 -8.31
N LEU A 65 5.93 0.29 -7.31
CA LEU A 65 6.17 1.70 -7.00
C LEU A 65 7.49 1.88 -6.27
N SER A 66 8.51 2.29 -7.03
CA SER A 66 9.90 2.32 -6.61
C SER A 66 10.23 3.30 -5.49
N ASN A 67 9.36 4.25 -5.16
CA ASN A 67 9.58 5.21 -4.07
C ASN A 67 8.52 5.11 -2.96
N LEU A 68 7.61 4.12 -3.03
CA LEU A 68 6.56 3.95 -2.03
C LEU A 68 7.16 3.47 -0.70
N LYS A 69 7.02 4.29 0.34
CA LYS A 69 7.54 4.03 1.69
C LYS A 69 6.45 3.63 2.68
N ASN A 70 5.24 4.16 2.50
CA ASN A 70 4.11 3.94 3.41
C ASN A 70 2.88 3.49 2.61
N LEU A 71 2.30 2.35 3.00
CA LEU A 71 1.06 1.84 2.40
C LEU A 71 0.05 1.48 3.49
N ASP A 72 -1.08 2.18 3.50
CA ASP A 72 -2.20 1.89 4.40
C ASP A 72 -3.38 1.35 3.59
N LEU A 73 -3.77 0.10 3.86
CA LEU A 73 -4.92 -0.57 3.25
C LEU A 73 -6.02 -0.77 4.31
N ILE A 74 -7.07 0.04 4.27
CA ILE A 74 -8.17 0.01 5.24
C ILE A 74 -9.46 -0.44 4.56
N SER A 75 -9.99 -1.60 4.95
CA SER A 75 -11.16 -2.24 4.34
C SER A 75 -11.09 -2.21 2.80
N SER A 76 -9.91 -2.39 2.23
CA SER A 76 -9.64 -2.09 0.81
C SER A 76 -9.11 -3.26 0.01
N TYR A 77 -8.66 -4.33 0.67
CA TYR A 77 -8.14 -5.52 0.01
C TYR A 77 -9.18 -6.64 0.02
N ALA A 78 -9.54 -7.11 -1.18
CA ALA A 78 -10.57 -8.13 -1.40
C ALA A 78 -10.00 -9.47 -1.87
N GLY A 79 -8.72 -9.51 -2.23
CA GLY A 79 -8.01 -10.74 -2.63
C GLY A 79 -7.87 -11.73 -1.48
N LYS A 80 -7.56 -12.97 -1.84
CA LYS A 80 -7.31 -14.05 -0.86
C LYS A 80 -5.84 -14.19 -0.52
N GLU A 81 -4.96 -13.73 -1.39
CA GLU A 81 -3.53 -13.96 -1.28
C GLU A 81 -2.72 -12.72 -1.61
N ILE A 82 -1.90 -12.27 -0.65
CA ILE A 82 -0.86 -11.30 -0.98
C ILE A 82 0.35 -12.07 -1.51
N MET A 83 0.57 -11.96 -2.82
CA MET A 83 1.77 -12.42 -3.49
C MET A 83 2.62 -11.22 -3.90
N CYS A 84 3.91 -11.26 -3.60
CA CYS A 84 4.89 -10.26 -4.01
C CYS A 84 6.02 -10.95 -4.76
N ASN A 85 6.35 -10.47 -5.95
CA ASN A 85 7.51 -10.96 -6.71
C ASN A 85 8.81 -10.34 -6.19
N ASP A 86 9.94 -10.89 -6.59
CA ASP A 86 11.24 -10.30 -6.28
C ASP A 86 11.27 -8.85 -6.79
N ASN A 87 11.75 -7.93 -5.92
CA ASN A 87 11.76 -6.48 -6.09
C ASN A 87 10.43 -5.74 -5.86
N SER A 88 9.31 -6.44 -5.60
CA SER A 88 8.11 -5.77 -5.08
C SER A 88 8.41 -5.03 -3.77
N PHE A 89 7.88 -3.83 -3.63
CA PHE A 89 7.92 -3.03 -2.41
C PHE A 89 9.35 -2.79 -1.89
N SER A 90 10.31 -2.56 -2.79
CA SER A 90 11.73 -2.44 -2.48
C SER A 90 12.10 -1.24 -1.57
N GLN A 91 11.23 -0.23 -1.49
CA GLN A 91 11.39 0.94 -0.61
C GLN A 91 10.38 1.00 0.53
N LEU A 92 9.54 -0.03 0.71
CA LEU A 92 8.46 0.00 1.69
C LEU A 92 9.02 -0.10 3.11
N GLU A 93 8.74 0.92 3.92
CA GLU A 93 9.16 1.02 5.32
C GLU A 93 8.00 0.70 6.27
N PHE A 94 6.76 1.02 5.89
CA PHE A 94 5.58 0.79 6.73
C PHE A 94 4.41 0.25 5.91
N LEU A 95 3.79 -0.82 6.41
CA LEU A 95 2.59 -1.43 5.82
C LEU A 95 1.52 -1.61 6.90
N GLN A 96 0.32 -1.08 6.65
CA GLN A 96 -0.86 -1.34 7.47
C GLN A 96 -1.93 -2.07 6.65
N LEU A 97 -2.36 -3.22 7.16
CA LEU A 97 -3.47 -4.02 6.65
C LEU A 97 -4.59 -4.02 7.70
N GLU A 98 -5.73 -3.44 7.37
CA GLU A 98 -6.88 -3.35 8.26
C GLU A 98 -8.17 -3.86 7.59
N ASP A 99 -8.86 -4.79 8.26
CA ASP A 99 -10.10 -5.44 7.78
C ASP A 99 -10.02 -6.16 6.40
N PRO A 100 -8.90 -6.82 6.01
CA PRO A 100 -8.87 -7.64 4.79
C PRO A 100 -9.52 -9.01 5.05
N ARG A 101 -10.85 -9.06 5.17
CA ARG A 101 -11.58 -10.26 5.61
C ARG A 101 -11.36 -11.49 4.73
N ASN A 102 -11.03 -11.34 3.45
CA ASN A 102 -10.80 -12.46 2.55
C ASN A 102 -9.36 -12.97 2.55
N LEU A 103 -8.43 -12.22 3.13
CA LEU A 103 -7.02 -12.55 3.09
C LEU A 103 -6.76 -13.81 3.93
N GLU A 104 -6.34 -14.87 3.27
CA GLU A 104 -6.04 -16.17 3.88
C GLU A 104 -4.53 -16.44 3.96
N ARG A 105 -3.81 -16.04 2.89
CA ARG A 105 -2.38 -16.33 2.73
C ARG A 105 -1.60 -15.07 2.43
N TRP A 106 -0.44 -14.96 3.04
CA TRP A 106 0.51 -13.90 2.76
C TRP A 106 1.87 -14.52 2.47
N TYR A 107 2.32 -14.40 1.23
CA TYR A 107 3.61 -14.89 0.77
C TYR A 107 4.53 -13.71 0.42
N LEU A 108 5.77 -13.79 0.86
CA LEU A 108 6.81 -12.82 0.54
C LEU A 108 8.06 -13.54 0.04
N GLY A 109 8.52 -13.18 -1.17
CA GLY A 109 9.83 -13.60 -1.67
C GLY A 109 10.98 -13.06 -0.82
N THR A 110 12.18 -13.62 -1.02
CA THR A 110 13.35 -13.38 -0.16
C THR A 110 13.74 -11.91 -0.04
N SER A 111 13.68 -11.14 -1.14
CA SER A 111 14.15 -9.75 -1.22
C SER A 111 13.05 -8.68 -1.10
N VAL A 112 11.78 -9.09 -1.03
CA VAL A 112 10.63 -8.19 -0.97
C VAL A 112 10.68 -7.35 0.30
N MET A 113 10.19 -6.10 0.34
CA MET A 113 10.05 -5.32 1.61
C MET A 113 11.28 -5.37 2.54
N SER A 114 12.51 -5.37 2.00
CA SER A 114 13.74 -5.55 2.79
C SER A 114 14.02 -4.39 3.75
N LEU A 115 13.35 -3.25 3.56
CA LEU A 115 13.48 -2.05 4.38
C LEU A 115 12.30 -1.89 5.37
N ILE A 116 11.47 -2.91 5.55
CA ILE A 116 10.30 -2.83 6.43
C ILE A 116 10.74 -2.54 7.88
N LYS A 117 10.12 -1.52 8.47
CA LYS A 117 10.36 -1.06 9.84
C LYS A 117 9.15 -1.31 10.73
N GLY A 118 7.94 -1.22 10.18
CA GLY A 118 6.71 -1.42 10.93
C GLY A 118 5.59 -2.11 10.14
N LEU A 119 4.85 -2.96 10.84
CA LEU A 119 3.73 -3.71 10.30
C LEU A 119 2.48 -3.56 11.17
N GLY A 120 1.40 -3.05 10.60
CA GLY A 120 0.08 -3.03 11.23
C GLY A 120 -0.79 -4.14 10.63
N ILE A 121 -1.23 -5.09 11.43
CA ILE A 121 -2.18 -6.13 11.02
C ILE A 121 -3.36 -6.07 11.99
N HIS A 122 -4.51 -5.61 11.49
CA HIS A 122 -5.68 -5.35 12.31
C HIS A 122 -6.92 -5.96 11.68
N TYR A 123 -7.67 -6.74 12.48
CA TYR A 123 -8.91 -7.36 12.03
C TYR A 123 -8.76 -8.19 10.74
N CYS A 124 -7.78 -9.10 10.71
CA CYS A 124 -7.55 -10.04 9.61
C CYS A 124 -8.00 -11.45 10.03
N PRO A 125 -9.31 -11.74 10.13
CA PRO A 125 -9.81 -12.96 10.79
C PRO A 125 -9.45 -14.27 10.09
N ASN A 126 -9.20 -14.22 8.78
CA ASN A 126 -8.91 -15.41 7.97
C ASN A 126 -7.41 -15.60 7.68
N LEU A 127 -6.56 -14.65 8.07
CA LEU A 127 -5.12 -14.72 7.80
C LEU A 127 -4.50 -15.78 8.72
N LYS A 128 -4.01 -16.87 8.10
CA LYS A 128 -3.53 -18.05 8.84
C LYS A 128 -2.16 -17.85 9.46
N GLU A 129 -1.27 -17.18 8.72
CA GLU A 129 0.10 -16.96 9.14
C GLU A 129 0.64 -15.67 8.52
N ILE A 130 1.50 -14.98 9.28
CA ILE A 130 2.31 -13.87 8.78
C ILE A 130 3.67 -14.40 8.33
N PRO A 131 4.25 -13.89 7.24
CA PRO A 131 5.55 -14.34 6.74
C PRO A 131 6.62 -14.31 7.84
N GLU A 132 7.37 -15.41 8.00
CA GLU A 132 8.36 -15.60 9.09
C GLU A 132 9.27 -14.37 9.28
N ARG A 133 9.84 -13.85 8.20
CA ARG A 133 10.73 -12.69 8.21
C ARG A 133 10.11 -11.38 8.69
N THR A 134 8.78 -11.31 8.76
CA THR A 134 8.05 -10.14 9.25
C THR A 134 7.63 -10.29 10.73
N LYS A 135 7.91 -11.44 11.36
CA LYS A 135 7.57 -11.70 12.77
C LYS A 135 8.38 -10.82 13.73
N ASP A 136 9.60 -10.44 13.37
CA ASP A 136 10.49 -9.58 14.19
C ASP A 136 10.31 -8.07 13.93
N VAL A 137 9.42 -7.68 13.01
CA VAL A 137 9.16 -6.29 12.66
C VAL A 137 8.29 -5.63 13.72
N GLU A 138 8.51 -4.34 13.99
CA GLU A 138 7.71 -3.60 14.97
C GLU A 138 6.21 -3.66 14.60
N LEU A 139 5.38 -4.15 15.53
CA LEU A 139 3.93 -4.18 15.34
C LEU A 139 3.34 -2.80 15.65
N LEU A 140 2.84 -2.15 14.60
CA LEU A 140 2.20 -0.85 14.71
C LEU A 140 0.83 -0.99 15.40
N LYS A 141 0.49 -0.01 16.23
CA LYS A 141 -0.87 0.15 16.74
C LYS A 141 -1.75 0.77 15.67
N ARG A 142 -3.04 0.45 15.71
CA ARG A 142 -4.04 1.07 14.83
C ARG A 142 -3.99 2.59 14.99
N ASN A 143 -3.65 3.30 13.92
CA ASN A 143 -3.67 4.76 13.89
C ASN A 143 -5.09 5.26 13.64
N TYR A 144 -5.72 5.90 14.63
CA TYR A 144 -7.02 6.58 14.50
C TYR A 144 -6.90 7.96 13.84
N MET A 145 -6.23 8.07 12.69
CA MET A 145 -6.14 9.36 11.98
C MET A 145 -7.07 9.35 10.77
N TRP A 146 -8.25 9.95 10.95
CA TRP A 146 -9.24 10.23 9.89
C TRP A 146 -8.88 11.50 9.12
#